data_AF-A0A2V6A2K7-F1
#
_entry.id   AF-A0A2V6A2K7-F1
#
_cell.length_a   1.000
_cell.length_b   1.000
_cell.length_c   1.000
_cell.angle_alpha   90.00
_cell.angle_beta   90.00
_cell.angle_gamma   90.00
#
_symmetry.space_group_name_H-M   'P 1'
#
loop_
_entity.id
_entity.type
_entity.pdbx_description
1 polymer ?
#
loop_
_entity_poly.entity_id
_entity_poly.type
_entity_poly.pdbx_seq_one_letter_code
_entity_poly.pdbx_strand_id
1 'polypeptide(L)'
;MTKEISRRSCRGVRRGERLTNCFCCRGERRYNAFTLIELIVVVTVITILAGLVLSTVGYARKKGARARAETEIAAMSAACESYKADNGVYPRDNPTPGYTDALDAQQNGDPTQSTYQNASLYLFTQLSGLNQNQTPITGARSYFSFKPQMLSTDTNGNVTAIKDPVGNSYGYSTANQSDATKGYNPTFDLWSTAGLTTSPPTAAITQQWIKNW
;
A
#
# COMPACT_ATOMS: atom_id res chain seq x y z
N MET A 1 -14.32 -54.95 -48.96
CA MET A 1 -13.10 -55.77 -48.82
C MET A 1 -13.08 -56.29 -47.38
N THR A 2 -13.76 -57.41 -47.05
CA THR A 2 -13.17 -58.77 -46.97
C THR A 2 -11.88 -58.78 -46.15
N LYS A 3 -11.65 -59.50 -45.05
CA LYS A 3 -12.21 -60.68 -44.34
C LYS A 3 -11.64 -60.55 -42.90
N GLU A 4 -12.37 -60.73 -41.80
CA GLU A 4 -12.86 -61.97 -41.19
C GLU A 4 -11.79 -63.03 -40.83
N ILE A 5 -11.93 -63.56 -39.59
CA ILE A 5 -11.50 -64.88 -39.07
C ILE A 5 -10.05 -64.92 -38.53
N SER A 6 -9.71 -65.45 -37.34
CA SER A 6 -10.28 -66.60 -36.62
C SER A 6 -9.96 -66.59 -35.13
N ARG A 7 -10.91 -67.12 -34.37
CA ARG A 7 -10.81 -67.57 -32.98
C ARG A 7 -10.05 -68.90 -32.90
N ARG A 8 -9.47 -69.20 -31.73
CA ARG A 8 -9.45 -70.53 -31.05
C ARG A 8 -8.92 -70.29 -29.62
N SER A 9 -9.68 -70.49 -28.56
CA SER A 9 -10.19 -71.76 -27.99
C SER A 9 -9.13 -72.54 -27.21
N CYS A 10 -9.36 -72.65 -25.89
CA CYS A 10 -9.43 -73.87 -25.06
C CYS A 10 -9.07 -73.47 -23.60
N ARG A 11 -10.00 -73.48 -22.63
CA ARG A 11 -10.62 -74.59 -21.87
C ARG A 11 -9.84 -74.96 -20.59
N GLY A 12 -10.57 -74.95 -19.46
CA GLY A 12 -10.25 -75.70 -18.23
C GLY A 12 -9.56 -74.86 -17.13
N VAL A 13 -9.78 -75.05 -15.82
CA VAL A 13 -10.52 -76.00 -14.99
C VAL A 13 -10.69 -75.34 -13.60
N ARG A 14 -11.77 -75.66 -12.88
CA ARG A 14 -12.06 -75.26 -11.49
C ARG A 14 -11.09 -75.94 -10.50
N ARG A 15 -10.68 -75.29 -9.40
CA ARG A 15 -10.72 -75.85 -8.01
C ARG A 15 -10.17 -74.87 -6.98
N GLY A 16 -10.77 -74.91 -5.79
CA GLY A 16 -10.48 -74.02 -4.69
C GLY A 16 -9.38 -74.48 -3.73
N GLU A 17 -9.28 -73.64 -2.70
CA GLU A 17 -8.79 -73.85 -1.33
C GLU A 17 -7.28 -73.74 -0.99
N ARG A 18 -7.05 -72.71 -0.16
CA ARG A 18 -6.25 -72.63 1.08
C ARG A 18 -4.72 -72.75 1.05
N LEU A 19 -4.13 -71.65 1.55
CA LEU A 19 -2.96 -71.51 2.45
C LEU A 19 -1.63 -71.96 1.84
N THR A 20 -0.57 -71.14 1.82
CA THR A 20 0.34 -70.98 2.98
C THR A 20 1.34 -69.84 2.69
N ASN A 21 1.71 -69.10 3.73
CA ASN A 21 2.62 -67.95 3.76
C ASN A 21 3.99 -68.18 3.09
N CYS A 22 4.48 -67.15 2.40
CA CYS A 22 5.91 -66.88 2.28
C CYS A 22 6.20 -65.51 2.94
N PHE A 23 6.77 -65.59 4.14
CA PHE A 23 7.38 -64.47 4.84
C PHE A 23 8.70 -64.12 4.13
N CYS A 24 8.77 -62.98 3.44
CA CYS A 24 10.03 -62.34 3.10
C CYS A 24 9.99 -60.89 3.61
N CYS A 25 10.62 -60.71 4.77
CA CYS A 25 11.23 -59.48 5.28
C CYS A 25 10.44 -58.18 5.02
N ARG A 26 9.31 -58.06 5.70
CA ARG A 26 8.63 -56.77 5.88
C ARG A 26 9.43 -56.00 6.93
N GLY A 27 10.40 -55.19 6.48
CA GLY A 27 11.08 -54.24 7.36
C GLY A 27 10.02 -53.45 8.11
N GLU A 28 9.96 -53.67 9.43
CA GLU A 28 9.04 -52.95 10.29
C GLU A 28 9.41 -51.47 10.23
N ARG A 29 8.68 -50.71 9.42
CA ARG A 29 8.63 -49.27 9.57
C ARG A 29 8.07 -49.03 10.96
N ARG A 30 8.94 -48.83 11.94
CA ARG A 30 8.55 -48.37 13.26
C ARG A 30 7.85 -47.03 13.06
N TYR A 31 6.52 -47.07 13.10
CA TYR A 31 5.72 -45.87 13.21
C TYR A 31 5.97 -45.36 14.62
N ASN A 32 6.86 -44.38 14.75
CA ASN A 32 7.03 -43.62 15.98
C ASN A 32 5.71 -42.89 16.23
N ALA A 33 4.92 -43.40 17.17
CA ALA A 33 3.71 -42.74 17.62
C ALA A 33 4.10 -41.57 18.52
N PHE A 34 3.70 -40.36 18.14
CA PHE A 34 3.89 -39.16 18.96
C PHE A 34 3.12 -39.30 20.27
N THR A 35 3.75 -38.93 21.37
CA THR A 35 3.08 -38.87 22.67
C THR A 35 2.20 -37.63 22.75
N LEU A 36 1.08 -37.71 23.48
CA LEU A 36 0.19 -36.55 23.69
C LEU A 36 0.93 -35.35 24.31
N ILE A 37 1.88 -35.62 25.20
CA ILE A 37 2.67 -34.57 25.85
C ILE A 37 3.59 -33.85 24.87
N GLU A 38 4.19 -34.57 23.93
CA GLU A 38 5.07 -34.02 22.90
C GLU A 38 4.31 -33.08 21.96
N LEU A 39 3.07 -33.45 21.60
CA LEU A 39 2.22 -32.57 20.80
C LEU A 39 1.74 -31.34 21.60
N ILE A 40 1.39 -31.52 22.88
CA ILE A 40 0.92 -30.41 23.74
C ILE A 40 2.02 -29.38 23.98
N VAL A 41 3.26 -29.80 24.24
CA VAL A 41 4.38 -28.87 24.44
C VAL A 41 4.65 -28.07 23.17
N VAL A 42 4.62 -28.72 22.00
CA VAL A 42 4.88 -28.04 20.71
C VAL A 42 3.83 -26.96 20.43
N VAL A 43 2.55 -27.28 20.55
CA VAL A 43 1.50 -26.27 20.31
C VAL A 43 1.56 -25.16 21.36
N THR A 44 1.96 -25.48 22.60
CA THR A 44 2.14 -24.47 23.67
C THR A 44 3.27 -23.49 23.33
N VAL A 45 4.40 -23.97 22.83
CA VAL A 45 5.50 -23.08 22.42
C VAL A 45 5.11 -22.25 21.20
N ILE A 46 4.44 -22.84 20.21
CA ILE A 46 3.98 -22.11 19.01
C ILE A 46 2.97 -21.01 19.39
N THR A 47 2.02 -21.26 20.29
CA THR A 47 1.04 -20.25 20.70
C THR A 47 1.68 -19.08 21.44
N ILE A 48 2.66 -19.34 22.31
CA ILE A 48 3.42 -18.28 22.99
C ILE A 48 4.18 -17.43 21.97
N LEU A 49 4.92 -18.05 21.06
CA LEU A 49 5.69 -17.33 20.03
C LEU A 49 4.77 -16.55 19.08
N ALA A 50 3.66 -17.16 18.63
CA ALA A 50 2.69 -16.48 17.79
C ALA A 50 2.08 -15.26 18.47
N GLY A 51 1.78 -15.34 19.78
CA GLY A 51 1.29 -14.20 20.56
C GLY A 51 2.27 -13.02 20.60
N LEU A 52 3.56 -13.29 20.75
CA LEU A 52 4.60 -12.26 20.74
C LEU A 52 4.82 -11.64 19.35
N VAL A 53 4.72 -12.42 18.29
CA VAL A 53 4.88 -11.89 16.92
C VAL A 53 3.73 -10.95 16.58
N LEU A 54 2.49 -11.32 16.88
CA LEU A 54 1.32 -10.48 16.55
C LEU A 54 1.35 -9.11 17.22
N SER A 55 1.86 -9.01 18.45
CA SER A 55 1.94 -7.72 19.17
C SER A 55 2.96 -6.75 18.56
N THR A 56 4.03 -7.25 17.94
CA THR A 56 5.11 -6.42 17.39
C THR A 56 4.85 -5.92 15.96
N VAL A 57 4.03 -6.64 15.19
CA VAL A 57 3.73 -6.32 13.77
C VAL A 57 3.09 -4.93 13.63
N GLY A 58 2.18 -4.54 14.52
CA GLY A 58 1.50 -3.24 14.44
C GLY A 58 2.47 -2.05 14.51
N TYR A 59 3.44 -2.13 15.42
CA TYR A 59 4.48 -1.10 15.57
C TYR A 59 5.40 -1.05 14.34
N ALA A 60 5.86 -2.20 13.86
CA ALA A 60 6.71 -2.29 12.67
C ALA A 60 6.02 -1.71 11.42
N ARG A 61 4.72 -1.97 11.23
CA ARG A 61 3.92 -1.41 10.13
C ARG A 61 3.81 0.10 10.20
N LYS A 62 3.52 0.68 11.38
CA LYS A 62 3.46 2.14 11.56
C LYS A 62 4.81 2.81 11.30
N LYS A 63 5.91 2.22 11.81
CA LYS A 63 7.27 2.72 11.55
C LYS A 63 7.63 2.66 10.06
N GLY A 64 7.29 1.56 9.39
CA GLY A 64 7.50 1.41 7.94
C GLY A 64 6.66 2.39 7.12
N ALA A 65 5.40 2.61 7.50
CA ALA A 65 4.53 3.60 6.89
C ALA A 65 5.10 5.02 7.00
N ARG A 66 5.62 5.38 8.17
CA ARG A 66 6.29 6.68 8.39
C ARG A 66 7.53 6.85 7.52
N ALA A 67 8.44 5.88 7.53
CA ALA A 67 9.65 5.93 6.70
C ALA A 67 9.30 6.02 5.21
N ARG A 68 8.28 5.31 4.76
CA ARG A 68 7.79 5.40 3.38
C ARG A 68 7.25 6.80 3.07
N ALA A 69 6.43 7.38 3.94
CA ALA A 69 5.90 8.72 3.73
C ALA A 69 7.00 9.79 3.70
N GLU A 70 8.04 9.65 4.53
CA GLU A 70 9.24 10.51 4.50
C GLU A 70 9.92 10.46 3.12
N THR A 71 10.11 9.25 2.57
CA THR A 71 10.70 9.11 1.22
C THR A 71 9.80 9.63 0.10
N GLU A 72 8.48 9.44 0.22
CA GLU A 72 7.51 9.93 -0.77
C GLU A 72 7.44 11.46 -0.78
N ILE A 73 7.46 12.11 0.40
CA ILE A 73 7.52 13.57 0.53
C ILE A 73 8.82 14.13 -0.05
N ALA A 74 9.97 13.51 0.27
CA ALA A 74 11.26 13.94 -0.28
C ALA A 74 11.34 13.80 -1.81
N ALA A 75 10.73 12.75 -2.37
CA ALA A 75 10.70 12.56 -3.82
C ALA A 75 9.75 13.55 -4.51
N MET A 76 8.59 13.82 -3.92
CA MET A 76 7.66 14.84 -4.42
C MET A 76 8.24 16.25 -4.30
N SER A 77 8.95 16.58 -3.22
CA SER A 77 9.59 17.90 -3.08
C SER A 77 10.68 18.11 -4.14
N ALA A 78 11.50 17.10 -4.43
CA ALA A 78 12.47 17.16 -5.52
C ALA A 78 11.79 17.33 -6.91
N ALA A 79 10.63 16.71 -7.11
CA ALA A 79 9.84 16.92 -8.31
C ALA A 79 9.26 18.34 -8.40
N CYS A 80 8.82 18.92 -7.28
CA CYS A 80 8.40 20.32 -7.21
C CYS A 80 9.54 21.29 -7.56
N GLU A 81 10.78 21.01 -7.11
CA GLU A 81 11.95 21.80 -7.53
C GLU A 81 12.20 21.71 -9.03
N SER A 82 12.09 20.51 -9.61
CA SER A 82 12.22 20.29 -11.06
C SER A 82 11.12 21.01 -11.84
N TYR A 83 9.88 20.97 -11.33
CA TYR A 83 8.76 21.72 -11.90
C TYR A 83 9.03 23.23 -11.90
N LYS A 84 9.54 23.76 -10.78
CA LYS A 84 9.90 25.18 -10.67
C LYS A 84 11.05 25.57 -11.60
N ALA A 85 12.04 24.70 -11.80
CA ALA A 85 13.14 24.97 -12.72
C ALA A 85 12.63 25.24 -14.14
N ASP A 86 11.59 24.52 -14.57
CA ASP A 86 11.00 24.67 -15.90
C ASP A 86 9.93 25.79 -15.98
N ASN A 87 9.11 25.97 -14.93
CA ASN A 87 7.95 26.88 -14.95
C ASN A 87 8.18 28.21 -14.20
N GLY A 88 9.28 28.36 -13.49
CA GLY A 88 9.61 29.54 -12.68
C GLY A 88 8.85 29.66 -11.35
N VAL A 89 7.82 28.85 -11.13
CA VAL A 89 6.97 28.85 -9.94
C VAL A 89 6.71 27.41 -9.47
N TYR A 90 6.54 27.21 -8.17
CA TYR A 90 6.06 25.91 -7.66
C TYR A 90 4.63 25.64 -8.14
N PRO A 91 4.17 24.37 -8.14
CA PRO A 91 2.79 24.04 -8.50
C PRO A 91 1.83 24.80 -7.58
N ARG A 92 1.28 25.92 -8.05
CA ARG A 92 0.39 26.78 -7.26
C ARG A 92 -0.75 27.20 -8.14
N ASP A 93 -1.97 27.03 -7.66
CA ASP A 93 -3.10 27.66 -8.31
C ASP A 93 -3.26 29.13 -7.86
N ASN A 94 -3.70 29.98 -8.78
CA ASN A 94 -3.83 31.43 -8.59
C ASN A 94 -5.25 31.84 -9.07
N PRO A 95 -5.98 32.77 -8.40
CA PRO A 95 -6.84 32.43 -7.28
C PRO A 95 -8.33 32.70 -7.59
N THR A 96 -9.21 31.74 -7.33
CA THR A 96 -10.33 31.80 -6.34
C THR A 96 -11.42 30.76 -6.70
N PRO A 97 -11.73 29.79 -5.81
CA PRO A 97 -10.97 29.41 -4.63
C PRO A 97 -9.77 28.54 -5.06
N GLY A 98 -8.55 29.04 -4.87
CA GLY A 98 -7.35 28.24 -5.11
C GLY A 98 -7.28 27.10 -4.10
N TYR A 99 -7.22 25.87 -4.56
CA TYR A 99 -7.13 24.67 -3.75
C TYR A 99 -5.85 24.64 -2.92
N THR A 100 -4.72 25.12 -3.48
CA THR A 100 -3.41 25.07 -2.79
C THR A 100 -3.24 26.22 -1.81
N ASP A 101 -3.86 27.37 -2.08
CA ASP A 101 -3.84 28.54 -1.18
C ASP A 101 -4.92 28.46 -0.07
N ALA A 102 -6.00 27.69 -0.28
CA ALA A 102 -7.08 27.52 0.69
C ALA A 102 -6.74 26.52 1.81
N LEU A 103 -5.82 25.58 1.58
CA LEU A 103 -5.39 24.63 2.59
C LEU A 103 -4.30 25.25 3.46
N ASP A 104 -4.53 25.37 4.77
CA ASP A 104 -3.53 25.89 5.71
C ASP A 104 -3.14 24.83 6.74
N ALA A 105 -1.86 24.46 6.79
CA ALA A 105 -1.33 23.48 7.75
C ALA A 105 -1.51 23.92 9.22
N GLN A 106 -1.71 25.22 9.49
CA GLN A 106 -1.95 25.74 10.83
C GLN A 106 -3.40 25.57 11.31
N GLN A 107 -4.36 25.45 10.39
CA GLN A 107 -5.81 25.42 10.70
C GLN A 107 -6.48 24.11 10.30
N ASN A 108 -6.03 23.50 9.20
CA ASN A 108 -6.59 22.28 8.63
C ASN A 108 -5.73 21.08 9.02
N GLY A 109 -6.08 20.41 10.12
CA GLY A 109 -5.39 19.17 10.56
C GLY A 109 -6.13 17.88 10.22
N ASP A 110 -7.29 17.96 9.58
CA ASP A 110 -8.10 16.82 9.16
C ASP A 110 -7.90 16.51 7.66
N PRO A 111 -7.19 15.41 7.31
CA PRO A 111 -6.86 15.03 5.94
C PRO A 111 -8.03 14.43 5.16
N THR A 112 -9.18 14.22 5.81
CA THR A 112 -10.40 13.70 5.17
C THR A 112 -11.20 14.80 4.45
N GLN A 113 -10.90 16.06 4.72
CA GLN A 113 -11.57 17.20 4.12
C GLN A 113 -11.27 17.30 2.61
N SER A 114 -12.25 17.81 1.85
CA SER A 114 -12.11 18.01 0.40
C SER A 114 -10.99 18.99 0.03
N THR A 115 -10.61 19.89 0.93
CA THR A 115 -9.47 20.82 0.76
C THR A 115 -8.15 20.05 0.56
N TYR A 116 -7.91 19.01 1.35
CA TYR A 116 -6.75 18.12 1.19
C TYR A 116 -6.80 17.35 -0.14
N GLN A 117 -7.97 16.79 -0.47
CA GLN A 117 -8.15 16.02 -1.70
C GLN A 117 -7.90 16.90 -2.94
N ASN A 118 -8.52 18.08 -2.99
CA ASN A 118 -8.37 19.00 -4.12
C ASN A 118 -6.93 19.51 -4.28
N ALA A 119 -6.27 19.90 -3.18
CA ALA A 119 -4.89 20.37 -3.23
C ALA A 119 -3.91 19.26 -3.66
N SER A 120 -4.08 18.05 -3.14
CA SER A 120 -3.26 16.90 -3.54
C SER A 120 -3.52 16.45 -4.97
N LEU A 121 -4.77 16.52 -5.44
CA LEU A 121 -5.13 16.25 -6.83
C LEU A 121 -4.51 17.26 -7.78
N TYR A 122 -4.54 18.54 -7.41
CA TYR A 122 -3.86 19.57 -8.19
C TYR A 122 -2.36 19.26 -8.32
N LEU A 123 -1.69 18.98 -7.20
CA LEU A 123 -0.28 18.57 -7.21
C LEU A 123 -0.04 17.35 -8.11
N PHE A 124 -0.90 16.34 -8.03
CA PHE A 124 -0.83 15.15 -8.88
C PHE A 124 -0.85 15.52 -10.36
N THR A 125 -1.80 16.37 -10.79
CA THR A 125 -1.92 16.74 -12.21
C THR A 125 -0.68 17.48 -12.72
N GLN A 126 -0.14 18.40 -11.92
CA GLN A 126 1.03 19.21 -12.30
C GLN A 126 2.33 18.40 -12.32
N LEU A 127 2.53 17.48 -11.36
CA LEU A 127 3.75 16.69 -11.30
C LEU A 127 3.72 15.48 -12.24
N SER A 128 2.57 14.84 -12.44
CA SER A 128 2.47 13.66 -13.30
C SER A 128 2.36 14.01 -14.78
N GLY A 129 1.81 15.19 -15.11
CA GLY A 129 1.39 15.54 -16.47
C GLY A 129 0.16 14.77 -16.94
N LEU A 130 -0.59 14.14 -16.02
CA LEU A 130 -1.80 13.39 -16.29
C LEU A 130 -3.04 14.12 -15.74
N ASN A 131 -4.21 13.88 -16.34
CA ASN A 131 -5.48 14.29 -15.77
C ASN A 131 -6.00 13.26 -14.74
N GLN A 132 -7.16 13.54 -14.13
CA GLN A 132 -7.77 12.67 -13.12
C GLN A 132 -7.99 11.23 -13.65
N ASN A 133 -8.30 11.08 -14.93
CA ASN A 133 -8.49 9.79 -15.60
C ASN A 133 -7.17 9.12 -15.99
N GLN A 134 -6.03 9.61 -15.48
CA GLN A 134 -4.69 9.09 -15.73
C GLN A 134 -4.26 9.12 -17.21
N THR A 135 -4.85 10.00 -18.01
CA THR A 135 -4.46 10.21 -19.41
C THR A 135 -3.52 11.41 -19.54
N PRO A 136 -2.53 11.37 -20.44
CA PRO A 136 -1.60 12.47 -20.64
C PRO A 136 -2.29 13.77 -21.04
N ILE A 137 -1.92 14.86 -20.39
CA ILE A 137 -2.37 16.20 -20.76
C ILE A 137 -1.45 16.72 -21.87
N THR A 138 -2.04 17.14 -22.99
CA THR A 138 -1.30 17.70 -24.12
C THR A 138 -0.45 18.89 -23.69
N GLY A 139 0.87 18.80 -23.92
CA GLY A 139 1.82 19.86 -23.58
C GLY A 139 2.29 19.87 -22.12
N ALA A 140 1.75 19.02 -21.25
CA ALA A 140 2.23 18.87 -19.88
C ALA A 140 3.48 17.98 -19.83
N ARG A 141 4.46 18.38 -19.01
CA ARG A 141 5.66 17.60 -18.73
C ARG A 141 5.42 16.72 -17.51
N SER A 142 6.00 15.52 -17.52
CA SER A 142 6.00 14.62 -16.35
C SER A 142 7.28 14.83 -15.54
N TYR A 143 7.13 15.25 -14.29
CA TYR A 143 8.21 15.45 -13.32
C TYR A 143 8.30 14.30 -12.30
N PHE A 144 7.18 13.61 -12.08
CA PHE A 144 7.09 12.54 -11.10
C PHE A 144 6.11 11.44 -11.55
N SER A 145 6.51 10.17 -11.36
CA SER A 145 5.65 9.02 -11.62
C SER A 145 5.07 8.47 -10.31
N PHE A 146 3.76 8.64 -10.12
CA PHE A 146 3.07 8.13 -8.95
C PHE A 146 2.81 6.63 -9.05
N LYS A 147 3.09 5.91 -7.97
CA LYS A 147 2.74 4.49 -7.86
C LYS A 147 1.23 4.34 -7.69
N PRO A 148 0.58 3.27 -8.21
CA PRO A 148 -0.87 3.06 -8.02
C PRO A 148 -1.30 3.04 -6.54
N GLN A 149 -0.43 2.54 -5.65
CA GLN A 149 -0.69 2.53 -4.21
C GLN A 149 -0.66 3.91 -3.55
N MET A 150 -0.13 4.94 -4.21
CA MET A 150 -0.11 6.33 -3.74
C MET A 150 -1.33 7.12 -4.21
N LEU A 151 -2.23 6.51 -4.98
CA LEU A 151 -3.39 7.19 -5.54
C LEU A 151 -4.67 6.70 -4.85
N SER A 152 -5.53 7.65 -4.50
CA SER A 152 -6.93 7.39 -4.19
C SER A 152 -7.75 7.58 -5.45
N THR A 153 -8.65 6.65 -5.75
CA THR A 153 -9.51 6.72 -6.95
C THR A 153 -10.98 6.60 -6.57
N ASP A 154 -11.85 7.25 -7.32
CA ASP A 154 -13.30 7.05 -7.22
C ASP A 154 -13.73 5.71 -7.84
N THR A 155 -15.04 5.44 -7.82
CA THR A 155 -15.64 4.24 -8.43
C THR A 155 -15.39 4.13 -9.94
N ASN A 156 -15.10 5.25 -10.61
CA ASN A 156 -14.84 5.31 -12.05
C ASN A 156 -13.35 5.15 -12.39
N GLY A 157 -12.48 5.03 -11.38
CA GLY A 157 -11.03 4.96 -11.55
C GLY A 157 -10.35 6.32 -11.70
N ASN A 158 -11.07 7.43 -11.50
CA ASN A 158 -10.47 8.76 -11.52
C ASN A 158 -9.72 9.02 -10.23
N VAL A 159 -8.51 9.56 -10.34
CA VAL A 159 -7.70 9.98 -9.19
C VAL A 159 -8.39 11.14 -8.47
N THR A 160 -8.61 10.97 -7.16
CA THR A 160 -9.23 11.97 -6.29
C THR A 160 -8.23 12.65 -5.35
N ALA A 161 -7.14 11.95 -5.00
CA ALA A 161 -6.10 12.46 -4.11
C ALA A 161 -4.83 11.62 -4.19
N ILE A 162 -3.70 12.19 -3.76
CA ILE A 162 -2.50 11.43 -3.44
C ILE A 162 -2.63 10.97 -1.98
N LYS A 163 -2.59 9.66 -1.74
CA LYS A 163 -2.70 9.07 -0.40
C LYS A 163 -1.35 8.65 0.16
N ASP A 164 -1.21 8.85 1.45
CA ASP A 164 -0.09 8.38 2.25
C ASP A 164 -0.20 6.86 2.56
N PRO A 165 0.85 6.25 3.14
CA PRO A 165 0.84 4.82 3.46
C PRO A 165 -0.17 4.40 4.52
N VAL A 166 -0.77 5.35 5.25
CA VAL A 166 -1.85 5.08 6.22
C VAL A 166 -3.24 5.23 5.60
N GLY A 167 -3.34 5.78 4.38
CA GLY A 167 -4.55 5.89 3.58
C GLY A 167 -5.19 7.28 3.57
N ASN A 168 -4.56 8.28 4.19
CA ASN A 168 -5.03 9.66 4.22
C ASN A 168 -4.41 10.49 3.09
N SER A 169 -5.07 11.56 2.67
CA SER A 169 -4.53 12.44 1.64
C SER A 169 -3.30 13.20 2.14
N TYR A 170 -2.28 13.37 1.29
CA TYR A 170 -1.21 14.32 1.55
C TYR A 170 -1.75 15.75 1.58
N GLY A 171 -1.27 16.56 2.51
CA GLY A 171 -1.49 17.99 2.51
C GLY A 171 -0.43 18.66 1.64
N TYR A 172 -0.88 19.50 0.70
CA TYR A 172 -0.02 20.35 -0.10
C TYR A 172 -0.56 21.77 -0.07
N SER A 173 0.25 22.73 0.35
CA SER A 173 -0.17 24.11 0.52
C SER A 173 0.87 25.08 -0.01
N THR A 174 0.37 26.14 -0.63
CA THR A 174 1.13 27.33 -1.00
C THR A 174 0.60 28.58 -0.30
N ALA A 175 -0.19 28.39 0.76
CA ALA A 175 -0.92 29.45 1.45
C ALA A 175 0.01 30.60 1.90
N ASN A 176 1.23 30.30 2.38
CA ASN A 176 2.20 31.34 2.76
C ASN A 176 2.54 32.29 1.61
N GLN A 177 2.60 31.78 0.38
CA GLN A 177 2.85 32.61 -0.81
C GLN A 177 1.68 33.54 -1.17
N SER A 178 0.47 33.28 -0.64
CA SER A 178 -0.70 34.17 -0.76
C SER A 178 -0.78 35.14 0.41
N ASP A 179 -0.46 34.66 1.60
CA ASP A 179 -0.57 35.37 2.87
C ASP A 179 0.50 34.83 3.81
N ALA A 180 1.51 35.66 4.10
CA ALA A 180 2.66 35.29 4.93
C ALA A 180 2.28 34.90 6.38
N THR A 181 1.05 35.15 6.80
CA THR A 181 0.53 34.72 8.12
C THR A 181 0.12 33.24 8.14
N LYS A 182 -0.04 32.60 6.97
CA LYS A 182 -0.50 31.21 6.82
C LYS A 182 0.65 30.26 6.49
N GLY A 183 0.46 28.96 6.76
CA GLY A 183 1.46 27.94 6.48
C GLY A 183 2.75 28.09 7.30
N TYR A 184 3.76 27.29 6.99
CA TYR A 184 5.03 27.28 7.72
C TYR A 184 6.23 27.65 6.83
N ASN A 185 6.18 27.29 5.55
CA ASN A 185 7.26 27.54 4.60
C ASN A 185 6.86 28.63 3.57
N PRO A 186 7.73 29.60 3.27
CA PRO A 186 7.46 30.62 2.25
C PRO A 186 7.37 30.06 0.82
N THR A 187 7.84 28.84 0.58
CA THR A 187 7.76 28.18 -0.73
C THR A 187 6.50 27.32 -0.83
N PHE A 188 6.48 26.16 -0.21
CA PHE A 188 5.31 25.30 -0.13
C PHE A 188 5.42 24.41 1.10
N ASP A 189 4.28 24.05 1.65
CA ASP A 189 4.16 23.04 2.71
C ASP A 189 3.69 21.73 2.08
N LEU A 190 4.35 20.63 2.41
CA LEU A 190 3.98 19.28 2.02
C LEU A 190 4.07 18.36 3.23
N TRP A 191 2.96 17.72 3.60
CA TRP A 191 2.90 16.90 4.80
C TRP A 191 1.94 15.71 4.71
N SER A 192 2.16 14.73 5.57
CA SER A 192 1.21 13.68 5.94
C SER A 192 0.92 13.79 7.44
N THR A 193 -0.34 13.66 7.80
CA THR A 193 -0.78 13.66 9.20
C THR A 193 -0.49 12.33 9.90
N ALA A 194 -0.07 11.30 9.16
CA ALA A 194 0.16 9.93 9.66
C ALA A 194 -1.03 9.34 10.45
N GLY A 195 -2.25 9.84 10.20
CA GLY A 195 -3.47 9.45 10.90
C GLY A 195 -3.67 10.12 12.26
N LEU A 196 -2.90 11.17 12.58
CA LEU A 196 -3.03 11.97 13.79
C LEU A 196 -3.70 13.30 13.44
N THR A 197 -4.98 13.43 13.78
CA THR A 197 -5.85 14.49 13.23
C THR A 197 -6.61 15.23 14.34
N THR A 198 -6.42 16.55 14.43
CA THR A 198 -7.32 17.48 15.13
C THR A 198 -7.40 18.76 14.29
N SER A 199 -8.55 19.44 14.26
CA SER A 199 -8.70 20.70 13.53
C SER A 199 -9.27 21.78 14.47
N PRO A 200 -8.53 22.86 14.78
CA PRO A 200 -7.16 23.11 14.36
C PRO A 200 -6.15 22.12 14.98
N PRO A 201 -5.02 21.88 14.31
CA PRO A 201 -3.99 20.98 14.80
C PRO A 201 -3.25 21.57 16.00
N THR A 202 -3.00 20.74 17.02
CA THR A 202 -2.22 21.15 18.19
C THR A 202 -0.73 20.93 17.96
N ALA A 203 0.14 21.69 18.65
CA ALA A 203 1.59 21.57 18.53
C ALA A 203 2.12 20.13 18.81
N ALA A 204 1.49 19.41 19.74
CA ALA A 204 1.86 18.04 20.06
C ALA A 204 1.60 17.06 18.91
N ILE A 205 0.58 17.33 18.09
CA ILE A 205 0.22 16.50 16.92
C ILE A 205 1.07 16.89 15.71
N THR A 206 1.27 18.20 15.45
CA THR A 206 2.06 18.67 14.30
C THR A 206 3.55 18.33 14.39
N GLN A 207 4.08 18.04 15.58
CA GLN A 207 5.42 17.49 15.77
C GLN A 207 5.55 16.02 15.34
N GLN A 208 4.44 15.29 15.32
CA GLN A 208 4.41 13.88 14.92
C GLN A 208 4.13 13.69 13.43
N TRP A 209 3.66 14.74 12.76
CA TRP A 209 3.48 14.77 11.31
C TRP A 209 4.80 14.59 10.57
N ILE A 210 4.66 14.12 9.35
CA ILE A 210 5.76 13.93 8.42
C ILE A 210 5.66 15.08 7.41
N LYS A 211 6.71 15.88 7.29
CA LYS A 211 6.60 17.22 6.70
C LYS A 211 7.93 17.71 6.13
N ASN A 212 7.88 18.77 5.32
CA ASN A 212 9.04 19.39 4.69
C ASN A 212 9.54 20.70 5.38
N TRP A 213 9.01 21.04 6.56
CA TRP A 213 9.45 22.18 7.38
C TRP A 213 9.92 21.74 8.78
#